data_AF-A0A1N6X760-F1
#
_entry.id   AF-A0A1N6X760-F1
#
_cell.length_a   1.000
_cell.length_b   1.000
_cell.length_c   1.000
_cell.angle_alpha   90.00
_cell.angle_beta   90.00
_cell.angle_gamma   90.00
#
_symmetry.space_group_name_H-M   'P 1'
#
loop_
_entity.id
_entity.type
_entity.pdbx_description
1 polymer ?
#
loop_
_entity_poly.entity_id
_entity_poly.type
_entity_poly.pdbx_seq_one_letter_code
_entity_poly.pdbx_strand_id
1 'polypeptide(L)'
;MLLQTTPNTLIDLSRKTDGSQDRAEFAKDVAEGLGQSPKQLSSRYFYDAKGSRLFQQIMALPEYYLTRAEYSLMQQHRSAMVSAFAADGFFHLVDLGAGDAMKTNLLLQELVKQEKPFDYVPMDISGSAMQELGKDLRQEHPEMHVRAVVAEYITGLKWLEQHLNERKVVLFLGSNIGNFEREEGQDFICQIRQHLQPGDLFMLGVDLRKDPGTILAAYNDASGITAAFNMNLLERINRELGGNFDLNGFKHYALYDPQLGVMKSFLVSQRDQEVYLEATQERYSFTAWEAIHTESSHKYTLPQTTEMGRLAGFEFVTSYLDEEGGFADMLFKAV
;
A
#
# COMPACT_ATOMS: atom_id res chain seq x y z
N MET A 1 -30.80 -26.51 -4.20
CA MET A 1 -29.57 -27.22 -4.58
C MET A 1 -28.43 -26.31 -4.15
N LEU A 2 -27.89 -26.54 -2.95
CA LEU A 2 -26.81 -25.73 -2.38
C LEU A 2 -25.58 -25.91 -3.26
N LEU A 3 -25.17 -24.86 -3.98
CA LEU A 3 -23.85 -24.81 -4.59
C LEU A 3 -22.85 -24.95 -3.44
N GLN A 4 -22.18 -26.09 -3.38
CA GLN A 4 -20.98 -26.26 -2.58
C GLN A 4 -19.95 -25.27 -3.16
N THR A 5 -19.87 -24.07 -2.59
CA THR A 5 -18.77 -23.14 -2.85
C THR A 5 -17.54 -23.80 -2.27
N THR A 6 -16.63 -24.25 -3.13
CA THR A 6 -15.34 -24.77 -2.69
C THR A 6 -14.66 -23.73 -1.80
N PRO A 7 -14.29 -24.06 -0.56
CA PRO A 7 -13.47 -23.17 0.25
C PRO A 7 -12.18 -22.90 -0.52
N ASN A 8 -11.87 -21.62 -0.73
CA ASN A 8 -10.69 -21.08 -1.41
C ASN A 8 -10.75 -21.15 -2.94
N THR A 9 -11.15 -20.04 -3.54
CA THR A 9 -11.05 -19.78 -4.99
C THR A 9 -10.06 -18.64 -5.23
N LEU A 10 -9.08 -18.85 -6.12
CA LEU A 10 -8.23 -17.79 -6.66
C LEU A 10 -8.88 -17.23 -7.92
N ILE A 11 -9.13 -15.93 -7.94
CA ILE A 11 -9.74 -15.20 -9.06
C ILE A 11 -8.64 -14.32 -9.64
N ASP A 12 -8.14 -14.67 -10.81
CA ASP A 12 -7.12 -13.87 -11.49
C ASP A 12 -7.77 -12.93 -12.51
N LEU A 13 -7.76 -11.64 -12.19
CA LEU A 13 -8.27 -10.56 -13.06
C LEU A 13 -7.14 -9.75 -13.67
N SER A 14 -5.89 -10.13 -13.41
CA SER A 14 -4.74 -9.43 -13.96
C SER A 14 -4.72 -9.59 -15.48
N ARG A 15 -4.63 -8.46 -16.19
CA ARG A 15 -4.05 -8.51 -17.54
C ARG A 15 -2.58 -8.77 -17.27
N LYS A 16 -2.08 -9.98 -17.56
CA LYS A 16 -0.71 -10.46 -17.29
C LYS A 16 0.28 -9.33 -16.93
N THR A 17 0.82 -9.42 -15.71
CA THR A 17 1.77 -8.51 -15.05
C THR A 17 1.18 -7.19 -14.55
N ASP A 18 1.44 -6.89 -13.27
CA ASP A 18 1.03 -5.71 -12.50
C ASP A 18 1.69 -4.39 -12.95
N GLY A 19 2.10 -4.31 -14.22
CA GLY A 19 2.88 -3.22 -14.82
C GLY A 19 4.31 -3.12 -14.28
N SER A 20 4.54 -3.44 -13.00
CA SER A 20 5.86 -3.46 -12.38
C SER A 20 6.74 -4.56 -12.98
N GLN A 21 6.17 -5.70 -13.35
CA GLN A 21 6.88 -6.78 -14.05
C GLN A 21 6.79 -6.67 -15.58
N ASP A 22 5.98 -5.74 -16.11
CA ASP A 22 5.96 -5.45 -17.53
C ASP A 22 7.17 -4.56 -17.88
N ARG A 23 8.20 -5.19 -18.43
CA ARG A 23 9.42 -4.50 -18.85
C ARG A 23 9.14 -3.33 -19.81
N ALA A 24 8.13 -3.42 -20.66
CA ALA A 24 7.83 -2.37 -21.63
C ALA A 24 7.17 -1.16 -20.96
N GLU A 25 6.24 -1.38 -20.04
CA GLU A 25 5.63 -0.33 -19.22
C GLU A 25 6.68 0.32 -18.31
N PHE A 26 7.53 -0.49 -17.67
CA PHE A 26 8.64 0.00 -16.86
C PHE A 26 9.60 0.90 -17.67
N ALA A 27 9.99 0.47 -18.87
CA ALA A 27 10.84 1.28 -19.75
C ALA A 27 10.21 2.63 -20.10
N LYS A 28 8.91 2.62 -20.42
CA LYS A 28 8.15 3.82 -20.77
C LYS A 28 8.09 4.80 -19.61
N ASP A 29 7.72 4.34 -18.41
CA ASP A 29 7.61 5.20 -17.24
C ASP A 29 8.95 5.77 -16.79
N VAL A 30 10.02 4.99 -16.86
CA VAL A 30 11.37 5.48 -16.56
C VAL A 30 11.76 6.57 -17.56
N ALA A 31 11.48 6.39 -18.85
CA ALA A 31 11.78 7.41 -19.84
C ALA A 31 10.96 8.69 -19.64
N GLU A 32 9.65 8.56 -19.38
CA GLU A 32 8.80 9.71 -19.06
C GLU A 32 9.28 10.42 -17.80
N GLY A 33 9.65 9.68 -16.76
CA GLY A 33 10.10 10.23 -15.48
C GLY A 33 11.46 10.93 -15.54
N LEU A 34 12.42 10.35 -16.26
CA LEU A 34 13.75 10.94 -16.45
C LEU A 34 13.75 12.06 -17.51
N GLY A 35 12.78 12.07 -18.42
CA GLY A 35 12.58 13.13 -19.42
C GLY A 35 11.97 14.41 -18.87
N GLN A 36 11.38 14.37 -17.67
CA GLN A 36 10.77 15.52 -17.01
C GLN A 36 11.79 16.45 -16.33
N SER A 37 11.33 17.67 -16.00
CA SER A 37 12.02 18.64 -15.16
C SER A 37 11.02 19.26 -14.19
N PRO A 38 11.01 18.87 -12.90
CA PRO A 38 11.98 18.00 -12.22
C PRO A 38 11.85 16.52 -12.58
N LYS A 39 12.94 15.75 -12.47
CA LYS A 39 12.97 14.30 -12.73
C LYS A 39 12.30 13.52 -11.59
N GLN A 40 11.54 12.49 -11.95
CA GLN A 40 10.85 11.64 -10.99
C GLN A 40 10.85 10.18 -11.44
N LEU A 41 10.79 9.25 -10.51
CA LEU A 41 10.58 7.83 -10.76
C LEU A 41 9.53 7.30 -9.78
N SER A 42 8.63 6.45 -10.26
CA SER A 42 7.55 5.93 -9.42
C SER A 42 8.07 4.91 -8.39
N SER A 43 7.64 5.05 -7.14
CA SER A 43 7.94 4.11 -6.05
C SER A 43 7.39 2.70 -6.28
N ARG A 44 6.42 2.52 -7.20
CA ARG A 44 5.90 1.20 -7.59
C ARG A 44 7.00 0.26 -8.09
N TYR A 45 8.08 0.82 -8.65
CA TYR A 45 9.19 0.04 -9.18
C TYR A 45 10.23 -0.38 -8.14
N PHE A 46 10.08 0.03 -6.87
CA PHE A 46 10.94 -0.47 -5.80
C PHE A 46 10.79 -1.99 -5.59
N TYR A 47 9.60 -2.54 -5.83
CA TYR A 47 9.22 -3.87 -5.37
C TYR A 47 9.58 -5.01 -6.34
N ASP A 48 10.82 -5.03 -6.84
CA ASP A 48 11.38 -6.28 -7.36
C ASP A 48 11.73 -7.24 -6.21
N ALA A 49 12.12 -8.48 -6.52
CA ALA A 49 12.44 -9.48 -5.48
C ALA A 49 13.53 -9.01 -4.49
N LYS A 50 14.45 -8.13 -4.90
CA LYS A 50 15.45 -7.53 -4.00
C LYS A 50 14.82 -6.45 -3.13
N GLY A 51 14.08 -5.52 -3.73
CA GLY A 51 13.42 -4.44 -3.02
C GLY A 51 12.36 -4.91 -2.04
N SER A 52 11.57 -5.95 -2.36
CA SER A 52 10.63 -6.55 -1.39
C SER A 52 11.35 -7.08 -0.15
N ARG A 53 12.53 -7.70 -0.31
CA ARG A 53 13.34 -8.16 0.84
C ARG A 53 13.93 -7.00 1.63
N LEU A 54 14.36 -5.92 0.97
CA LEU A 54 14.82 -4.70 1.64
C LEU A 54 13.67 -4.05 2.42
N PHE A 55 12.47 -4.00 1.85
CA PHE A 55 11.29 -3.47 2.54
C PHE A 55 10.92 -4.31 3.77
N GLN A 56 11.01 -5.65 3.69
CA GLN A 56 10.85 -6.52 4.87
C GLN A 56 11.87 -6.20 5.97
N GLN A 57 13.12 -5.88 5.61
CA GLN A 57 14.11 -5.42 6.57
C GLN A 57 13.76 -4.04 7.15
N ILE A 58 13.27 -3.11 6.32
CA ILE A 58 12.79 -1.80 6.78
C ILE A 58 11.70 -1.96 7.83
N MET A 59 10.71 -2.82 7.60
CA MET A 59 9.63 -3.07 8.56
C MET A 59 10.11 -3.60 9.92
N ALA A 60 11.31 -4.21 9.98
CA ALA A 60 11.92 -4.71 11.20
C ALA A 60 12.82 -3.67 11.90
N LEU A 61 13.10 -2.52 11.28
CA LEU A 61 13.95 -1.47 11.87
C LEU A 61 13.27 -0.81 13.07
N PRO A 62 14.03 -0.47 14.13
CA PRO A 62 13.48 0.25 15.27
C PRO A 62 12.92 1.62 14.86
N GLU A 63 13.52 2.31 13.89
CA GLU A 63 13.06 3.62 13.40
C GLU A 63 11.75 3.53 12.61
N TYR A 64 11.49 2.45 11.88
CA TYR A 64 10.28 2.28 11.07
C TYR A 64 9.11 1.78 11.92
N TYR A 65 8.41 2.71 12.57
CA TYR A 65 7.35 2.38 13.53
C TYR A 65 6.03 1.93 12.92
N LEU A 66 5.73 2.29 11.67
CA LEU A 66 4.38 2.23 11.07
C LEU A 66 3.74 0.84 11.20
N THR A 67 4.45 -0.19 10.75
CA THR A 67 3.95 -1.58 10.77
C THR A 67 3.63 -2.05 12.19
N ARG A 68 4.47 -1.69 13.16
CA ARG A 68 4.27 -2.07 14.58
C ARG A 68 3.13 -1.29 15.22
N ALA A 69 3.03 0.00 14.92
CA ALA A 69 1.99 0.87 15.46
C ALA A 69 0.60 0.37 15.04
N GLU A 70 0.39 0.11 13.75
CA GLU A 70 -0.88 -0.40 13.22
C GLU A 70 -1.18 -1.82 13.72
N TYR A 71 -0.17 -2.70 13.78
CA TYR A 71 -0.36 -4.04 14.35
C TYR A 71 -0.79 -3.98 15.83
N SER A 72 -0.13 -3.15 16.64
CA SER A 72 -0.47 -2.96 18.06
C SER A 72 -1.87 -2.40 18.25
N LEU A 73 -2.23 -1.39 17.45
CA LEU A 73 -3.56 -0.80 17.39
C LEU A 73 -4.61 -1.87 17.07
N MET A 74 -4.43 -2.65 16.00
CA MET A 74 -5.38 -3.71 15.63
C MET A 74 -5.46 -4.79 16.72
N GLN A 75 -4.34 -5.16 17.32
CA GLN A 75 -4.28 -6.10 18.43
C GLN A 75 -5.07 -5.60 19.65
N GLN A 76 -4.98 -4.31 19.98
CA GLN A 76 -5.72 -3.69 21.08
C GLN A 76 -7.22 -3.59 20.80
N HIS A 77 -7.59 -3.21 19.58
CA HIS A 77 -8.97 -2.82 19.23
C HIS A 77 -9.77 -3.88 18.47
N ARG A 78 -9.19 -5.06 18.14
CA ARG A 78 -9.83 -6.10 17.32
C ARG A 78 -11.25 -6.45 17.72
N SER A 79 -11.55 -6.60 19.02
CA SER A 79 -12.90 -6.97 19.46
C SER A 79 -13.93 -5.85 19.20
N ALA A 80 -13.50 -4.58 19.34
CA ALA A 80 -14.34 -3.43 19.02
C ALA A 80 -14.53 -3.28 17.49
N MET A 81 -13.46 -3.46 16.72
CA MET A 81 -13.50 -3.47 15.25
C MET A 81 -14.46 -4.56 14.73
N VAL A 82 -14.29 -5.80 15.19
CA VAL A 82 -15.17 -6.93 14.82
C VAL A 82 -16.63 -6.67 15.20
N SER A 83 -16.87 -6.06 16.36
CA SER A 83 -18.23 -5.67 16.77
C SER A 83 -18.85 -4.65 15.82
N ALA A 84 -18.07 -3.67 15.35
CA ALA A 84 -18.53 -2.68 14.37
C ALA A 84 -18.74 -3.31 12.98
N PHE A 85 -17.86 -4.21 12.55
CA PHE A 85 -17.96 -4.86 11.24
C PHE A 85 -19.16 -5.79 11.16
N ALA A 86 -19.37 -6.62 12.17
CA ALA A 86 -20.42 -7.65 12.17
C ALA A 86 -21.76 -7.16 12.74
N ALA A 87 -21.94 -5.85 12.95
CA ALA A 87 -23.16 -5.28 13.54
C ALA A 87 -24.43 -5.65 12.74
N ASP A 88 -24.31 -5.74 11.42
CA ASP A 88 -25.42 -5.96 10.48
C ASP A 88 -25.45 -7.37 9.87
N GLY A 89 -24.80 -8.34 10.51
CA GLY A 89 -24.79 -9.75 10.06
C GLY A 89 -23.64 -10.09 9.11
N PHE A 90 -23.94 -10.89 8.07
CA PHE A 90 -22.92 -11.38 7.13
C PHE A 90 -22.31 -10.27 6.28
N PHE A 91 -21.00 -10.34 6.04
CA PHE A 91 -20.28 -9.41 5.18
C PHE A 91 -19.06 -10.06 4.51
N HIS A 92 -18.59 -9.44 3.43
CA HIS A 92 -17.31 -9.73 2.81
C HIS A 92 -16.25 -8.79 3.40
N LEU A 93 -15.23 -9.34 4.08
CA LEU A 93 -14.07 -8.58 4.54
C LEU A 93 -13.06 -8.48 3.39
N VAL A 94 -13.04 -7.34 2.71
CA VAL A 94 -12.19 -7.10 1.55
C VAL A 94 -10.91 -6.41 2.01
N ASP A 95 -9.75 -7.00 1.72
CA ASP A 95 -8.46 -6.48 2.15
C ASP A 95 -7.63 -6.04 0.94
N LEU A 96 -7.58 -4.72 0.70
CA LEU A 96 -6.91 -4.14 -0.45
C LEU A 96 -5.41 -4.01 -0.17
N GLY A 97 -4.60 -4.75 -0.94
CA GLY A 97 -3.16 -4.83 -0.75
C GLY A 97 -2.83 -5.74 0.44
N ALA A 98 -3.47 -6.92 0.48
CA ALA A 98 -3.41 -7.81 1.62
C ALA A 98 -1.99 -8.28 1.95
N GLY A 99 -1.09 -8.38 0.96
CA GLY A 99 0.27 -8.88 1.17
C GLY A 99 0.29 -10.26 1.85
N ASP A 100 0.94 -10.35 3.01
CA ASP A 100 0.98 -11.55 3.86
C ASP A 100 -0.16 -11.63 4.89
N ALA A 101 -1.06 -10.64 4.89
CA ALA A 101 -2.18 -10.46 5.81
C ALA A 101 -1.80 -10.51 7.31
N MET A 102 -0.54 -10.24 7.68
CA MET A 102 -0.06 -10.34 9.08
C MET A 102 -0.96 -9.55 10.05
N LYS A 103 -1.34 -8.33 9.66
CA LYS A 103 -2.22 -7.45 10.45
C LYS A 103 -3.67 -7.93 10.43
N THR A 104 -4.19 -8.21 9.25
CA THR A 104 -5.58 -8.64 9.05
C THR A 104 -5.87 -9.97 9.74
N ASN A 105 -4.88 -10.85 9.89
CA ASN A 105 -5.03 -12.13 10.59
C ASN A 105 -5.51 -11.95 12.06
N LEU A 106 -5.16 -10.83 12.71
CA LEU A 106 -5.68 -10.49 14.04
C LEU A 106 -7.22 -10.34 14.06
N LEU A 107 -7.78 -9.75 13.00
CA LEU A 107 -9.22 -9.61 12.83
C LEU A 107 -9.85 -10.94 12.43
N LEU A 108 -9.22 -11.70 11.53
CA LEU A 108 -9.72 -13.01 11.11
C LEU A 108 -9.86 -13.97 12.29
N GLN A 109 -8.82 -14.05 13.14
CA GLN A 109 -8.83 -14.86 14.36
C GLN A 109 -9.96 -14.44 15.31
N GLU A 110 -10.18 -13.13 15.49
CA GLU A 110 -11.23 -12.62 16.37
C GLU A 110 -12.63 -12.82 15.77
N LEU A 111 -12.80 -12.70 14.45
CA LEU A 111 -14.06 -13.01 13.74
C LEU A 111 -14.43 -14.49 13.89
N VAL A 112 -13.48 -15.39 13.67
CA VAL A 112 -13.66 -16.84 13.84
C VAL A 112 -13.99 -17.17 15.29
N LYS A 113 -13.22 -16.63 16.24
CA LYS A 113 -13.44 -16.84 17.69
C LYS A 113 -14.82 -16.36 18.16
N GLN A 114 -15.34 -15.28 17.58
CA GLN A 114 -16.67 -14.75 17.90
C GLN A 114 -17.78 -15.35 17.02
N GLU A 115 -17.48 -16.37 16.21
CA GLU A 115 -18.41 -17.06 15.31
C GLU A 115 -19.19 -16.08 14.41
N LYS A 116 -18.52 -15.01 13.96
CA LYS A 116 -19.14 -14.05 13.04
C LYS A 116 -19.28 -14.67 11.65
N PRO A 117 -20.40 -14.43 10.95
CA PRO A 117 -20.57 -14.89 9.58
C PRO A 117 -19.82 -13.93 8.62
N PHE A 118 -18.78 -14.39 7.94
CA PHE A 118 -18.04 -13.59 6.96
C PHE A 118 -17.36 -14.44 5.90
N ASP A 119 -17.07 -13.83 4.75
CA ASP A 119 -16.09 -14.32 3.78
C ASP A 119 -14.86 -13.37 3.81
N TYR A 120 -13.64 -13.91 3.71
CA TYR A 120 -12.43 -13.10 3.54
C TYR A 120 -12.05 -12.99 2.08
N VAL A 121 -11.82 -11.77 1.60
CA VAL A 121 -11.50 -11.45 0.21
C VAL A 121 -10.17 -10.67 0.16
N PRO A 122 -9.02 -11.35 0.26
CA PRO A 122 -7.73 -10.70 0.08
C PRO A 122 -7.54 -10.32 -1.39
N MET A 123 -7.01 -9.12 -1.63
CA MET A 123 -6.75 -8.61 -2.96
C MET A 123 -5.34 -8.05 -3.04
N ASP A 124 -4.61 -8.45 -4.09
CA ASP A 124 -3.27 -7.95 -4.37
C ASP A 124 -2.97 -8.11 -5.86
N ILE A 125 -2.03 -7.32 -6.36
CA ILE A 125 -1.53 -7.43 -7.74
C ILE A 125 -0.62 -8.66 -7.90
N SER A 126 0.00 -9.11 -6.80
CA SER A 126 0.92 -10.23 -6.77
C SER A 126 0.19 -11.57 -6.69
N GLY A 127 0.14 -12.27 -7.83
CA GLY A 127 -0.45 -13.61 -7.90
C GLY A 127 0.25 -14.64 -7.01
N SER A 128 1.57 -14.53 -6.81
CA SER A 128 2.31 -15.43 -5.92
C SER A 128 1.97 -15.16 -4.45
N ALA A 129 1.87 -13.89 -4.04
CA ALA A 129 1.50 -13.54 -2.66
C ALA A 129 0.10 -14.07 -2.33
N MET A 130 -0.88 -13.90 -3.23
CA MET A 130 -2.24 -14.42 -3.04
C MET A 130 -2.31 -15.95 -2.98
N GLN A 131 -1.46 -16.64 -3.74
CA GLN A 131 -1.37 -18.10 -3.67
C GLN A 131 -0.77 -18.59 -2.35
N GLU A 132 0.28 -17.93 -1.86
CA GLU A 132 0.92 -18.26 -0.57
C GLU A 132 -0.05 -17.97 0.58
N LEU A 133 -0.61 -16.77 0.64
CA LEU A 133 -1.61 -16.38 1.65
C LEU A 133 -2.81 -17.34 1.67
N GLY A 134 -3.33 -17.71 0.51
CA GLY A 134 -4.45 -18.64 0.40
C GLY A 134 -4.14 -20.07 0.88
N LYS A 135 -2.86 -20.49 0.88
CA LYS A 135 -2.41 -21.76 1.47
C LYS A 135 -2.26 -21.64 2.98
N ASP A 136 -1.64 -20.58 3.45
CA ASP A 136 -1.38 -20.35 4.87
C ASP A 136 -2.70 -20.23 5.65
N LEU A 137 -3.63 -19.41 5.16
CA LEU A 137 -4.97 -19.28 5.77
C LEU A 137 -5.77 -20.58 5.74
N ARG A 138 -5.55 -21.46 4.76
CA ARG A 138 -6.20 -22.79 4.74
C ARG A 138 -5.67 -23.69 5.84
N GLN A 139 -4.37 -23.59 6.12
CA GLN A 139 -3.74 -24.37 7.17
C GLN A 139 -4.13 -23.85 8.57
N GLU A 140 -4.21 -22.53 8.73
CA GLU A 140 -4.56 -21.89 10.01
C GLU A 140 -6.06 -21.88 10.31
N HIS A 141 -6.90 -21.68 9.28
CA HIS A 141 -8.34 -21.51 9.38
C HIS A 141 -9.10 -22.36 8.32
N PRO A 142 -9.15 -23.70 8.45
CA PRO A 142 -9.68 -24.59 7.41
C PRO A 142 -11.16 -24.37 7.05
N GLU A 143 -11.95 -23.82 7.98
CA GLU A 143 -13.38 -23.57 7.78
C GLU A 143 -13.67 -22.16 7.24
N MET A 144 -12.68 -21.28 7.21
CA MET A 144 -12.86 -19.91 6.72
C MET A 144 -12.97 -19.90 5.20
N HIS A 145 -13.98 -19.20 4.69
CA HIS A 145 -14.16 -19.01 3.26
C HIS A 145 -13.26 -17.89 2.76
N VAL A 146 -12.25 -18.24 1.97
CA VAL A 146 -11.35 -17.26 1.33
C VAL A 146 -11.62 -17.14 -0.17
N ARG A 147 -11.68 -15.92 -0.69
CA ARG A 147 -11.79 -15.62 -2.13
C ARG A 147 -10.65 -14.69 -2.51
N ALA A 148 -9.49 -15.25 -2.82
CA ALA A 148 -8.32 -14.46 -3.17
C ALA A 148 -8.47 -13.86 -4.58
N VAL A 149 -8.24 -12.55 -4.71
CA VAL A 149 -8.39 -11.82 -5.97
C VAL A 149 -7.05 -11.24 -6.40
N VAL A 150 -6.56 -11.63 -7.57
CA VAL A 150 -5.36 -11.04 -8.18
C VAL A 150 -5.79 -9.91 -9.09
N ALA A 151 -5.68 -8.67 -8.64
CA ALA A 151 -6.17 -7.50 -9.37
C ALA A 151 -5.59 -6.19 -8.82
N GLU A 152 -5.58 -5.17 -9.69
CA GLU A 152 -5.57 -3.77 -9.26
C GLU A 152 -6.83 -3.45 -8.43
N TYR A 153 -6.71 -2.57 -7.43
CA TYR A 153 -7.76 -2.31 -6.44
C TYR A 153 -9.13 -2.00 -7.07
N ILE A 154 -9.20 -1.05 -8.00
CA ILE A 154 -10.47 -0.63 -8.61
C ILE A 154 -11.04 -1.71 -9.54
N THR A 155 -10.17 -2.45 -10.24
CA THR A 155 -10.59 -3.58 -11.08
C THR A 155 -11.20 -4.69 -10.23
N GLY A 156 -10.58 -5.02 -9.10
CA GLY A 156 -11.10 -6.00 -8.16
C GLY A 156 -12.40 -5.54 -7.50
N LEU A 157 -12.48 -4.29 -7.03
CA LEU A 157 -13.72 -3.74 -6.44
C LEU A 157 -14.89 -3.77 -7.44
N LYS A 158 -14.66 -3.40 -8.70
CA LYS A 158 -15.66 -3.53 -9.76
C LYS A 158 -16.11 -4.97 -9.97
N TRP A 159 -15.19 -5.93 -9.90
CA TRP A 159 -15.56 -7.34 -9.98
C TRP A 159 -16.41 -7.77 -8.77
N LEU A 160 -16.04 -7.34 -7.56
CA LEU A 160 -16.80 -7.63 -6.35
C LEU A 160 -18.22 -7.05 -6.40
N GLU A 161 -18.38 -5.83 -6.89
CA GLU A 161 -19.68 -5.20 -7.10
C GLU A 161 -20.60 -6.04 -8.02
N GLN A 162 -20.02 -6.68 -9.05
CA GLN A 162 -20.77 -7.46 -10.04
C GLN A 162 -21.09 -8.89 -9.59
N HIS A 163 -20.34 -9.43 -8.62
CA HIS A 163 -20.40 -10.85 -8.27
C HIS A 163 -20.79 -11.11 -6.80
N LEU A 164 -20.59 -10.15 -5.90
CA LEU A 164 -20.88 -10.24 -4.47
C LEU A 164 -21.82 -9.09 -4.07
N ASN A 165 -23.10 -9.42 -3.88
CA ASN A 165 -24.15 -8.43 -3.61
C ASN A 165 -24.30 -8.11 -2.11
N GLU A 166 -23.71 -8.93 -1.24
CA GLU A 166 -23.76 -8.71 0.21
C GLU A 166 -22.87 -7.54 0.63
N ARG A 167 -23.10 -7.09 1.87
CA ARG A 167 -22.39 -5.98 2.52
C ARG A 167 -20.89 -6.22 2.53
N LYS A 168 -20.12 -5.16 2.38
CA LYS A 168 -18.66 -5.18 2.35
C LYS A 168 -18.09 -4.36 3.51
N VAL A 169 -16.99 -4.85 4.05
CA VAL A 169 -16.09 -4.09 4.93
C VAL A 169 -14.76 -4.07 4.21
N VAL A 170 -14.41 -2.92 3.63
CA VAL A 170 -13.19 -2.74 2.85
C VAL A 170 -12.09 -2.18 3.73
N LEU A 171 -10.94 -2.84 3.75
CA LEU A 171 -9.74 -2.44 4.45
C LEU A 171 -8.75 -1.84 3.45
N PHE A 172 -8.21 -0.67 3.76
CA PHE A 172 -7.04 -0.12 3.09
C PHE A 172 -6.05 0.37 4.15
N LEU A 173 -5.10 -0.51 4.47
CA LEU A 173 -4.24 -0.42 5.64
C LEU A 173 -2.82 0.02 5.27
N GLY A 174 -1.95 0.21 6.28
CA GLY A 174 -0.52 0.47 6.11
C GLY A 174 -0.19 1.91 5.77
N SER A 175 -1.16 2.82 5.85
CA SER A 175 -0.98 4.21 5.40
C SER A 175 -0.57 4.31 3.92
N ASN A 176 -0.95 3.32 3.10
CA ASN A 176 -0.69 3.31 1.65
C ASN A 176 -1.32 4.51 0.93
N ILE A 177 -2.40 5.08 1.48
CA ILE A 177 -2.99 6.34 1.00
C ILE A 177 -1.98 7.49 0.99
N GLY A 178 -0.98 7.44 1.88
CA GLY A 178 0.08 8.43 1.94
C GLY A 178 1.01 8.44 0.72
N ASN A 179 1.03 7.37 -0.07
CA ASN A 179 1.91 7.27 -1.24
C ASN A 179 1.38 8.03 -2.47
N PHE A 180 0.11 8.47 -2.41
CA PHE A 180 -0.52 9.30 -3.44
C PHE A 180 -0.28 10.77 -3.16
N GLU A 181 -0.13 11.57 -4.20
CA GLU A 181 -0.29 13.02 -4.03
C GLU A 181 -1.73 13.32 -3.57
N ARG A 182 -1.94 14.44 -2.88
CA ARG A 182 -3.20 14.68 -2.15
C ARG A 182 -4.46 14.56 -3.00
N GLU A 183 -4.42 15.08 -4.22
CA GLU A 183 -5.56 15.03 -5.16
C GLU A 183 -5.80 13.59 -5.65
N GLU A 184 -4.73 12.87 -5.99
CA GLU A 184 -4.80 11.46 -6.41
C GLU A 184 -5.35 10.57 -5.28
N GLY A 185 -4.96 10.81 -4.03
CA GLY A 185 -5.49 10.10 -2.87
C GLY A 185 -6.98 10.37 -2.63
N GLN A 186 -7.43 11.61 -2.82
CA GLN A 186 -8.84 11.96 -2.77
C GLN A 186 -9.63 11.25 -3.88
N ASP A 187 -9.11 11.28 -5.11
CA ASP A 187 -9.74 10.62 -6.26
C ASP A 187 -9.79 9.10 -6.08
N PHE A 188 -8.76 8.50 -5.49
CA PHE A 188 -8.71 7.08 -5.19
C PHE A 188 -9.81 6.67 -4.20
N ILE A 189 -10.00 7.42 -3.12
CA ILE A 189 -11.08 7.12 -2.14
C ILE A 189 -12.46 7.37 -2.76
N CYS A 190 -12.61 8.37 -3.62
CA CYS A 190 -13.84 8.56 -4.41
C CYS A 190 -14.12 7.34 -5.32
N GLN A 191 -13.10 6.77 -5.94
CA GLN A 191 -13.24 5.55 -6.76
C GLN A 191 -13.61 4.33 -5.91
N ILE A 192 -13.02 4.17 -4.72
CA ILE A 192 -13.47 3.13 -3.77
C ILE A 192 -14.95 3.32 -3.44
N ARG A 193 -15.37 4.54 -3.10
CA ARG A 193 -16.78 4.83 -2.78
C ARG A 193 -17.73 4.39 -3.88
N GLN A 194 -17.38 4.62 -5.15
CA GLN A 194 -18.24 4.30 -6.30
C GLN A 194 -18.60 2.81 -6.40
N HIS A 195 -17.77 1.93 -5.83
CA HIS A 195 -18.00 0.48 -5.84
C HIS A 195 -18.64 -0.05 -4.54
N LEU A 196 -19.04 0.83 -3.63
CA LEU A 196 -19.67 0.50 -2.36
C LEU A 196 -21.15 0.91 -2.32
N GLN A 197 -21.96 0.08 -1.68
CA GLN A 197 -23.37 0.37 -1.43
C GLN A 197 -23.53 1.18 -0.13
N PRO A 198 -24.61 1.98 0.00
CA PRO A 198 -24.93 2.60 1.27
C PRO A 198 -25.00 1.57 2.41
N GLY A 199 -24.27 1.83 3.50
CA GLY A 199 -24.13 0.90 4.63
C GLY A 199 -22.92 -0.03 4.61
N ASP A 200 -22.20 -0.13 3.48
CA ASP A 200 -20.87 -0.73 3.45
C ASP A 200 -19.89 0.10 4.30
N LEU A 201 -18.88 -0.56 4.85
CA LEU A 201 -17.84 0.08 5.66
C LEU A 201 -16.52 0.17 4.92
N PHE A 202 -15.78 1.23 5.21
CA PHE A 202 -14.43 1.44 4.73
C PHE A 202 -13.52 1.78 5.92
N MET A 203 -12.48 0.99 6.14
CA MET A 203 -11.46 1.24 7.15
C MET A 203 -10.17 1.67 6.48
N LEU A 204 -9.73 2.87 6.82
CA LEU A 204 -8.55 3.51 6.26
C LEU A 204 -7.47 3.67 7.34
N GLY A 205 -6.35 2.97 7.18
CA GLY A 205 -5.17 3.16 8.03
C GLY A 205 -4.38 4.39 7.57
N VAL A 206 -4.05 5.29 8.50
CA VAL A 206 -3.29 6.52 8.25
C VAL A 206 -2.19 6.73 9.29
N ASP A 207 -0.99 7.04 8.80
CA ASP A 207 0.10 7.52 9.63
C ASP A 207 -0.10 9.01 9.94
N LEU A 208 -0.17 9.34 11.24
CA LEU A 208 -0.49 10.68 11.68
C LEU A 208 0.73 11.60 11.71
N ARG A 209 0.51 12.90 11.54
CA ARG A 209 1.55 13.91 11.78
C ARG A 209 2.02 13.82 13.24
N LYS A 210 3.33 13.72 13.42
CA LYS A 210 4.00 13.64 14.71
C LYS A 210 5.35 14.36 14.65
N ASP A 211 6.22 14.09 15.63
CA ASP A 211 7.57 14.65 15.65
C ASP A 211 8.28 14.47 14.30
N PRO A 212 8.78 15.57 13.69
CA PRO A 212 9.50 15.52 12.42
C PRO A 212 10.72 14.60 12.43
N GLY A 213 11.43 14.51 13.55
CA GLY A 213 12.61 13.66 13.70
C GLY A 213 12.24 12.18 13.65
N THR A 214 11.16 11.78 14.32
CA THR A 214 10.61 10.42 14.26
C THR A 214 10.23 10.02 12.84
N ILE A 215 9.50 10.90 12.12
CA ILE A 215 9.12 10.61 10.73
C ILE A 215 10.36 10.53 9.84
N LEU A 216 11.28 11.48 9.94
CA LEU A 216 12.49 11.46 9.13
C LEU A 216 13.34 10.21 9.38
N ALA A 217 13.49 9.79 10.65
CA ALA A 217 14.26 8.61 11.01
C ALA A 217 13.67 7.33 10.42
N ALA A 218 12.33 7.21 10.35
CA ALA A 218 11.68 6.06 9.74
C ALA A 218 12.05 5.89 8.25
N TYR A 219 12.39 6.97 7.54
CA TYR A 219 12.74 6.92 6.11
C TYR A 219 14.21 7.23 5.82
N ASN A 220 15.03 7.36 6.87
CA ASN A 220 16.46 7.64 6.77
C ASN A 220 17.17 6.99 7.96
N ASP A 221 17.00 5.67 8.07
CA ASP A 221 17.52 4.88 9.17
C ASP A 221 19.06 4.89 9.22
N ALA A 222 19.60 4.76 10.44
CA ALA A 222 21.05 4.85 10.64
C ALA A 222 21.81 3.66 10.02
N SER A 223 21.13 2.53 9.76
CA SER A 223 21.73 1.34 9.16
C SER A 223 21.83 1.39 7.63
N GLY A 224 21.21 2.41 7.00
CA GLY A 224 21.23 2.61 5.55
C GLY A 224 20.39 1.62 4.74
N ILE A 225 19.46 0.88 5.36
CA ILE A 225 18.63 -0.10 4.65
C ILE A 225 17.61 0.63 3.75
N THR A 226 17.02 1.72 4.21
CA THR A 226 16.11 2.56 3.40
C THR A 226 16.87 3.22 2.24
N ALA A 227 18.12 3.63 2.46
CA ALA A 227 18.98 4.13 1.39
C ALA A 227 19.25 3.04 0.34
N ALA A 228 19.52 1.80 0.76
CA ALA A 228 19.69 0.66 -0.15
C ALA A 228 18.40 0.33 -0.90
N PHE A 229 17.24 0.42 -0.25
CA PHE A 229 15.93 0.25 -0.87
C PHE A 229 15.66 1.28 -1.96
N ASN A 230 15.94 2.57 -1.69
CA ASN A 230 15.77 3.62 -2.68
C ASN A 230 16.76 3.45 -3.86
N MET A 231 18.04 3.19 -3.56
CA MET A 231 19.08 2.96 -4.57
C MET A 231 18.85 1.71 -5.45
N ASN A 232 18.12 0.71 -4.94
CA ASN A 232 17.74 -0.48 -5.70
C ASN A 232 16.98 -0.13 -6.99
N LEU A 233 16.27 1.01 -7.03
CA LEU A 233 15.57 1.46 -8.22
C LEU A 233 16.52 1.69 -9.41
N LEU A 234 17.68 2.33 -9.18
CA LEU A 234 18.68 2.55 -10.23
C LEU A 234 19.37 1.24 -10.64
N GLU A 235 19.65 0.36 -9.66
CA GLU A 235 20.22 -0.96 -9.93
C GLU A 235 19.27 -1.81 -10.79
N ARG A 236 17.97 -1.74 -10.50
CA ARG A 236 16.92 -2.38 -11.28
C ARG A 236 16.85 -1.83 -12.70
N ILE A 237 16.88 -0.51 -12.87
CA ILE A 237 16.90 0.13 -14.21
C ILE A 237 18.14 -0.34 -15.00
N ASN A 238 19.32 -0.39 -14.38
CA ASN A 238 20.52 -0.90 -15.02
C ASN A 238 20.34 -2.34 -15.50
N ARG A 239 19.85 -3.21 -14.61
CA ARG A 239 19.68 -4.64 -14.88
C ARG A 239 18.61 -4.95 -15.93
N GLU A 240 17.44 -4.32 -15.82
CA GLU A 240 16.28 -4.68 -16.64
C GLU A 240 16.18 -3.87 -17.93
N LEU A 241 16.58 -2.60 -17.90
CA LEU A 241 16.42 -1.66 -19.01
C LEU A 241 17.73 -1.37 -19.76
N GLY A 242 18.83 -2.00 -19.35
CA GLY A 242 20.17 -1.75 -19.91
C GLY A 242 20.63 -0.31 -19.64
N GLY A 243 20.28 0.20 -18.45
CA GLY A 243 20.81 1.48 -17.97
C GLY A 243 22.26 1.37 -17.51
N ASN A 244 22.95 2.51 -17.46
CA ASN A 244 24.33 2.61 -17.00
C ASN A 244 24.51 3.64 -15.88
N PHE A 245 23.53 3.78 -14.97
CA PHE A 245 23.67 4.60 -13.76
C PHE A 245 24.93 4.19 -12.98
N ASP A 246 25.81 5.15 -12.70
CA ASP A 246 26.90 4.96 -11.75
C ASP A 246 26.36 5.18 -10.33
N LEU A 247 26.02 4.08 -9.66
CA LEU A 247 25.40 4.10 -8.33
C LEU A 247 26.26 4.81 -7.29
N ASN A 248 27.60 4.81 -7.43
CA ASN A 248 28.50 5.52 -6.51
C ASN A 248 28.44 7.05 -6.69
N GLY A 249 27.82 7.52 -7.78
CA GLY A 249 27.56 8.92 -8.04
C GLY A 249 26.23 9.40 -7.49
N PHE A 250 25.40 8.55 -6.87
CA PHE A 250 24.11 8.94 -6.29
C PHE A 250 24.08 8.69 -4.78
N LYS A 251 23.35 9.54 -4.07
CA LYS A 251 23.04 9.35 -2.66
C LYS A 251 21.54 9.43 -2.41
N HIS A 252 21.07 8.62 -1.46
CA HIS A 252 19.75 8.78 -0.88
C HIS A 252 19.65 10.09 -0.10
N TYR A 253 18.51 10.76 -0.21
CA TYR A 253 18.16 11.92 0.59
C TYR A 253 16.67 11.89 0.91
N ALA A 254 16.33 11.90 2.20
CA ALA A 254 14.96 12.04 2.65
C ALA A 254 14.75 13.39 3.35
N LEU A 255 13.54 13.92 3.25
CA LEU A 255 13.10 15.08 4.03
C LEU A 255 11.67 14.87 4.50
N TYR A 256 11.31 15.54 5.59
CA TYR A 256 9.92 15.67 6.02
C TYR A 256 9.55 17.14 6.11
N ASP A 257 8.50 17.55 5.39
CA ASP A 257 7.89 18.86 5.52
C ASP A 257 6.71 18.78 6.50
N PRO A 258 6.83 19.36 7.72
CA PRO A 258 5.76 19.29 8.71
C PRO A 258 4.55 20.18 8.40
N GLN A 259 4.71 21.21 7.57
CA GLN A 259 3.58 22.07 7.15
C GLN A 259 2.70 21.31 6.16
N LEU A 260 3.34 20.73 5.14
CA LEU A 260 2.66 19.90 4.15
C LEU A 260 2.30 18.52 4.70
N GLY A 261 2.98 18.06 5.75
CA GLY A 261 2.83 16.71 6.30
C GLY A 261 3.20 15.66 5.26
N VAL A 262 4.38 15.78 4.65
CA VAL A 262 4.85 14.84 3.61
C VAL A 262 6.31 14.52 3.82
N MET A 263 6.61 13.22 3.88
CA MET A 263 7.97 12.72 3.73
C MET A 263 8.24 12.56 2.24
N LYS A 264 9.39 13.02 1.76
CA LYS A 264 9.83 12.80 0.38
C LYS A 264 11.19 12.16 0.35
N SER A 265 11.34 11.20 -0.55
CA SER A 265 12.56 10.45 -0.80
C SER A 265 13.12 10.83 -2.17
N PHE A 266 14.44 11.01 -2.23
CA PHE A 266 15.15 11.42 -3.43
C PHE A 266 16.43 10.61 -3.62
N LEU A 267 16.83 10.49 -4.88
CA LEU A 267 18.18 10.11 -5.28
C LEU A 267 18.87 11.33 -5.87
N VAL A 268 19.96 11.76 -5.25
CA VAL A 268 20.67 12.99 -5.61
C VAL A 268 21.99 12.65 -6.27
N SER A 269 22.19 13.10 -7.50
CA SER A 269 23.47 12.97 -8.20
C SER A 269 24.52 13.83 -7.49
N GLN A 270 25.71 13.30 -7.24
CA GLN A 270 26.81 14.01 -6.58
C GLN A 270 27.79 14.65 -7.56
N ARG A 271 27.61 14.38 -8.86
CA ARG A 271 28.44 14.87 -9.96
C ARG A 271 27.61 14.94 -11.24
N ASP A 272 28.17 15.54 -12.28
CA ASP A 272 27.55 15.46 -13.59
C ASP A 272 27.59 14.00 -14.08
N GLN A 273 26.46 13.51 -14.60
CA GLN A 273 26.32 12.15 -15.12
C GLN A 273 25.53 12.15 -16.41
N GLU A 274 25.89 11.26 -17.33
CA GLU A 274 25.11 10.97 -18.53
C GLU A 274 24.71 9.49 -18.47
N VAL A 275 23.40 9.25 -18.42
CA VAL A 275 22.83 7.90 -18.35
C VAL A 275 22.17 7.59 -19.68
N TYR A 276 22.57 6.49 -20.30
CA TYR A 276 21.95 5.92 -21.48
C TYR A 276 21.09 4.73 -21.07
N LEU A 277 19.88 4.65 -21.63
CA LEU A 277 18.98 3.51 -21.45
C LEU A 277 18.83 2.75 -22.77
N GLU A 278 19.32 1.51 -22.82
CA GLU A 278 19.20 0.67 -24.01
C GLU A 278 17.73 0.40 -24.40
N ALA A 279 16.84 0.22 -23.41
CA ALA A 279 15.43 -0.09 -23.67
C ALA A 279 14.68 1.01 -24.44
N THR A 280 15.09 2.28 -24.31
CA THR A 280 14.46 3.43 -24.99
C THR A 280 15.37 4.10 -26.01
N GLN A 281 16.67 3.76 -26.04
CA GLN A 281 17.69 4.41 -26.87
C GLN A 281 17.89 5.90 -26.56
N GLU A 282 17.51 6.33 -25.34
CA GLU A 282 17.57 7.73 -24.90
C GLU A 282 18.74 7.97 -23.94
N ARG A 283 19.13 9.24 -23.83
CA ARG A 283 20.14 9.73 -22.89
C ARG A 283 19.53 10.77 -21.96
N TYR A 284 19.86 10.67 -20.68
CA TYR A 284 19.46 11.62 -19.66
C TYR A 284 20.69 12.17 -18.97
N SER A 285 20.80 13.50 -18.95
CA SER A 285 21.86 14.20 -18.23
C SER A 285 21.38 14.56 -16.82
N PHE A 286 22.30 14.48 -15.87
CA PHE A 286 22.15 14.94 -14.51
C PHE A 286 23.29 15.90 -14.20
N THR A 287 22.97 17.05 -13.64
CA THR A 287 23.96 17.96 -13.08
C THR A 287 24.31 17.57 -11.64
N ALA A 288 25.48 17.98 -11.16
CA ALA A 288 25.83 17.81 -9.75
C ALA A 288 24.73 18.41 -8.84
N TRP A 289 24.30 17.61 -7.87
CA TRP A 289 23.22 17.89 -6.92
C TRP A 289 21.81 17.92 -7.49
N GLU A 290 21.61 17.47 -8.72
CA GLU A 290 20.28 17.23 -9.28
C GLU A 290 19.60 16.04 -8.59
N ALA A 291 18.33 16.24 -8.21
CA ALA A 291 17.53 15.25 -7.50
C ALA A 291 16.52 14.57 -8.42
N ILE A 292 16.36 13.27 -8.22
CA ILE A 292 15.26 12.47 -8.74
C ILE A 292 14.32 12.21 -7.57
N HIS A 293 13.07 12.67 -7.67
CA HIS A 293 12.04 12.30 -6.70
C HIS A 293 11.65 10.84 -6.89
N THR A 294 11.58 10.06 -5.81
CA THR A 294 11.29 8.61 -5.90
C THR A 294 10.07 8.18 -5.10
N GLU A 295 9.69 8.92 -4.07
CA GLU A 295 8.56 8.56 -3.21
C GLU A 295 8.07 9.77 -2.40
N SER A 296 6.75 9.92 -2.32
CA SER A 296 6.05 10.74 -1.33
C SER A 296 5.40 9.81 -0.30
N SER A 297 5.40 10.19 0.97
CA SER A 297 4.58 9.55 2.02
C SER A 297 3.93 10.62 2.90
N HIS A 298 2.67 10.92 2.62
CA HIS A 298 1.85 11.87 3.33
C HIS A 298 1.42 11.36 4.71
N LYS A 299 1.44 12.30 5.66
CA LYS A 299 1.05 12.12 7.05
C LYS A 299 -0.13 13.02 7.35
N TYR A 300 -1.16 12.45 7.97
CA TYR A 300 -2.46 13.08 8.07
C TYR A 300 -2.75 13.56 9.49
N THR A 301 -3.74 14.42 9.62
CA THR A 301 -4.43 14.63 10.89
C THR A 301 -5.77 13.91 10.84
N LEU A 302 -6.35 13.60 12.01
CA LEU A 302 -7.70 13.03 12.07
C LEU A 302 -8.72 13.93 11.33
N PRO A 303 -8.77 15.27 11.53
CA PRO A 303 -9.68 16.11 10.77
C PRO A 303 -9.47 16.08 9.25
N GLN A 304 -8.23 16.01 8.77
CA GLN A 304 -7.94 15.91 7.34
C GLN A 304 -8.51 14.62 6.75
N THR A 305 -8.36 13.50 7.46
CA THR A 305 -8.83 12.20 7.00
C THR A 305 -10.36 12.08 7.11
N THR A 306 -10.97 12.62 8.16
CA THR A 306 -12.44 12.73 8.27
C THR A 306 -13.02 13.54 7.09
N GLU A 307 -12.41 14.68 6.76
CA GLU A 307 -12.85 15.52 5.65
C GLU A 307 -12.67 14.83 4.30
N MET A 308 -11.56 14.13 4.09
CA MET A 308 -11.29 13.33 2.90
C MET A 308 -12.37 12.26 2.67
N GLY A 309 -12.75 11.53 3.74
CA GLY A 309 -13.87 10.58 3.69
C GLY A 309 -15.20 11.28 3.37
N ARG A 310 -15.48 12.41 4.03
CA ARG A 310 -16.71 13.19 3.80
C ARG A 310 -16.84 13.66 2.34
N LEU A 311 -15.77 14.20 1.77
CA LEU A 311 -15.73 14.65 0.37
C LEU A 311 -15.92 13.49 -0.61
N ALA A 312 -15.45 12.30 -0.24
CA ALA A 312 -15.63 11.09 -1.04
C ALA A 312 -17.02 10.44 -0.88
N GLY A 313 -17.93 10.98 -0.07
CA GLY A 313 -19.26 10.40 0.14
C GLY A 313 -19.30 9.33 1.23
N PHE A 314 -18.42 9.43 2.23
CA PHE A 314 -18.45 8.62 3.43
C PHE A 314 -18.84 9.43 4.68
N GLU A 315 -19.53 8.79 5.61
CA GLU A 315 -19.76 9.28 6.96
C GLU A 315 -18.71 8.69 7.91
N PHE A 316 -18.05 9.53 8.71
CA PHE A 316 -17.12 9.08 9.75
C PHE A 316 -17.87 8.37 10.89
N VAL A 317 -17.42 7.17 11.26
CA VAL A 317 -18.02 6.38 12.34
C VAL A 317 -17.19 6.49 13.61
N THR A 318 -15.90 6.12 13.53
CA THR A 318 -14.98 6.15 14.66
C THR A 318 -13.53 6.03 14.19
N SER A 319 -12.59 6.20 15.11
CA SER A 319 -11.16 5.99 14.87
C SER A 319 -10.57 5.17 16.00
N TYR A 320 -9.74 4.19 15.64
CA TYR A 320 -8.89 3.45 16.56
C TYR A 320 -7.48 4.04 16.48
N LEU A 321 -6.82 4.20 17.61
CA LEU A 321 -5.48 4.79 17.71
C LEU A 321 -4.54 3.78 18.36
N ASP A 322 -3.27 3.83 17.96
CA ASP A 322 -2.19 3.19 18.70
C ASP A 322 -1.97 3.90 20.06
N GLU A 323 -1.21 3.26 20.96
CA GLU A 323 -0.97 3.78 22.31
C GLU A 323 -0.30 5.17 22.31
N GLU A 324 0.53 5.43 21.30
CA GLU A 324 1.29 6.67 21.14
C GLU A 324 0.49 7.77 20.41
N GLY A 325 -0.69 7.45 19.86
CA GLY A 325 -1.51 8.37 19.08
C GLY A 325 -0.86 8.81 17.76
N GLY A 326 0.08 8.01 17.25
CA GLY A 326 0.84 8.25 16.03
C GLY A 326 0.25 7.60 14.78
N PHE A 327 -0.63 6.61 14.91
CA PHE A 327 -1.26 5.91 13.81
C PHE A 327 -2.75 5.73 14.09
N ALA A 328 -3.60 5.81 13.05
CA ALA A 328 -5.04 5.62 13.20
C ALA A 328 -5.61 4.71 12.12
N ASP A 329 -6.51 3.81 12.54
CA ASP A 329 -7.45 3.16 11.63
C ASP A 329 -8.80 3.85 11.75
N MET A 330 -9.20 4.54 10.69
CA MET A 330 -10.42 5.33 10.65
C MET A 330 -11.53 4.58 9.95
N LEU A 331 -12.63 4.35 10.66
CA LEU A 331 -13.80 3.64 10.15
C LEU A 331 -14.81 4.62 9.60
N PHE A 332 -15.24 4.35 8.39
CA PHE A 332 -16.20 5.11 7.62
C PHE A 332 -17.35 4.22 7.15
N LYS A 333 -18.51 4.83 6.91
CA LYS A 333 -19.69 4.20 6.34
C LYS A 333 -20.06 4.89 5.03
N ALA A 334 -20.28 4.13 3.96
CA ALA A 334 -20.73 4.67 2.69
C ALA A 334 -22.16 5.23 2.81
N VAL A 335 -22.39 6.48 2.36
CA VAL A 335 -23.69 7.18 2.43
C VAL A 335 -24.28 7.57 1.09
#